data_AF-A0A2E3K8K3-F1
#
_entry.id   AF-A0A2E3K8K3-F1
#
_cell.length_a   1.000
_cell.length_b   1.000
_cell.length_c   1.000
_cell.angle_alpha   90.00
_cell.angle_beta   90.00
_cell.angle_gamma   90.00
#
_symmetry.space_group_name_H-M   'P 1'
#
loop_
_entity.id
_entity.type
_entity.pdbx_description
1 polymer ?
#
loop_
_entity_poly.entity_id
_entity_poly.type
_entity_poly.pdbx_seq_one_letter_code
_entity_poly.pdbx_strand_id
1 'polypeptide(L)'
;MEKFTVTAKLKTPIIFGGGYCTLDAVLGSILFEELGDVEAAHSAIPLRCTDGLFHASAAIMEPFYSRPVTFVANLRADHTVNPALLQKNKAGNVHRRMGKKRRQDFGAVLNKYSLYSAEDVVWYAEGDRERAQELLTPIAFIGKRRGSGFGEVKIKKIATVTPVP
;
A
#
# COMPACT_ATOMS: atom_id res chain seq x y z
N MET A 1 2.11 -27.92 3.01
CA MET A 1 2.31 -26.49 3.21
C MET A 1 2.91 -26.29 4.58
N GLU A 2 3.90 -25.40 4.68
CA GLU A 2 4.66 -25.17 5.90
C GLU A 2 4.26 -23.84 6.56
N LYS A 3 4.42 -23.75 7.88
CA LYS A 3 4.29 -22.50 8.62
C LYS A 3 5.64 -21.80 8.63
N PHE A 4 5.66 -20.52 8.32
CA PHE A 4 6.88 -19.73 8.25
C PHE A 4 6.67 -18.30 8.72
N THR A 5 7.79 -17.67 9.07
CA THR A 5 7.88 -16.28 9.48
C THR A 5 8.67 -15.51 8.43
N VAL A 6 8.18 -14.35 8.04
CA VAL A 6 8.89 -13.37 7.20
C VAL A 6 9.28 -12.19 8.09
N THR A 7 10.57 -11.83 8.07
CA THR A 7 11.08 -10.63 8.75
C THR A 7 11.74 -9.72 7.72
N ALA A 8 11.28 -8.48 7.66
CA ALA A 8 11.85 -7.45 6.80
C ALA A 8 12.30 -6.25 7.63
N LYS A 9 13.52 -5.77 7.37
CA LYS A 9 14.01 -4.51 7.94
C LYS A 9 13.23 -3.36 7.34
N LEU A 10 12.65 -2.51 8.16
CA LEU A 10 12.03 -1.27 7.72
C LEU A 10 13.09 -0.16 7.69
N LYS A 11 13.44 0.32 6.49
CA LYS A 11 14.45 1.36 6.29
C LYS A 11 13.86 2.76 6.29
N THR A 12 12.65 2.92 5.77
CA THR A 12 11.90 4.18 5.84
C THR A 12 10.53 3.96 6.46
N PRO A 13 9.96 4.96 7.14
CA PRO A 13 8.65 4.81 7.77
C PRO A 13 7.56 4.42 6.77
N ILE A 14 6.58 3.65 7.21
CA ILE A 14 5.53 3.05 6.37
C ILE A 14 4.16 3.68 6.62
N ILE A 15 3.34 3.71 5.56
CA ILE A 15 1.93 4.11 5.61
C ILE A 15 1.07 2.96 5.11
N PHE A 16 0.18 2.44 5.95
CA PHE A 16 -0.72 1.34 5.55
C PHE A 16 -2.00 1.80 4.83
N GLY A 17 -2.41 3.05 5.01
CA GLY A 17 -3.59 3.60 4.31
C GLY A 17 -4.93 3.01 4.75
N GLY A 18 -5.02 2.54 6.00
CA GLY A 18 -6.27 2.02 6.61
C GLY A 18 -6.38 0.49 6.64
N GLY A 19 -5.52 -0.24 5.92
CA GLY A 19 -5.41 -1.70 6.00
C GLY A 19 -4.36 -2.18 7.00
N TYR A 20 -4.25 -3.51 7.14
CA TYR A 20 -3.33 -4.17 8.07
C TYR A 20 -2.01 -4.65 7.42
N CYS A 21 -1.83 -4.40 6.11
CA CYS A 21 -0.66 -4.85 5.33
C CYS A 21 -0.35 -6.33 5.57
N THR A 22 -1.37 -7.19 5.47
CA THR A 22 -1.23 -8.63 5.61
C THR A 22 -0.30 -9.20 4.52
N LEU A 23 0.33 -10.36 4.78
CA LEU A 23 1.32 -10.91 3.85
C LEU A 23 0.69 -11.28 2.49
N ASP A 24 -0.53 -11.81 2.50
CA ASP A 24 -1.30 -12.10 1.29
C ASP A 24 -1.56 -10.84 0.46
N ALA A 25 -1.89 -9.71 1.10
CA ALA A 25 -2.07 -8.44 0.38
C ALA A 25 -0.76 -7.92 -0.22
N VAL A 26 0.38 -8.16 0.44
CA VAL A 26 1.70 -7.82 -0.10
C VAL A 26 1.99 -8.70 -1.34
N LEU A 27 1.89 -10.02 -1.20
CA LEU A 27 2.11 -10.98 -2.30
C LEU A 27 1.15 -10.74 -3.47
N GLY A 28 -0.13 -10.58 -3.20
CA GLY A 28 -1.15 -10.28 -4.19
C GLY A 28 -0.88 -8.97 -4.93
N SER A 29 -0.36 -7.94 -4.24
CA SER A 29 0.02 -6.70 -4.90
C SER A 29 1.21 -6.84 -5.86
N ILE A 30 2.17 -7.70 -5.53
CA ILE A 30 3.32 -8.02 -6.40
C ILE A 30 2.83 -8.78 -7.63
N LEU A 31 2.02 -9.82 -7.41
CA LEU A 31 1.44 -10.63 -8.48
C LEU A 31 0.53 -9.80 -9.39
N PHE A 32 -0.24 -8.87 -8.83
CA PHE A 32 -1.06 -7.96 -9.63
C PHE A 32 -0.23 -7.00 -10.48
N GLU A 33 0.91 -6.50 -9.98
CA GLU A 33 1.83 -5.68 -10.77
C GLU A 33 2.42 -6.46 -11.96
N GLU A 34 2.62 -7.77 -11.83
CA GLU A 34 3.12 -8.64 -12.90
C GLU A 34 2.02 -9.06 -13.88
N LEU A 35 0.86 -9.47 -13.37
CA LEU A 35 -0.20 -10.10 -14.16
C LEU A 35 -1.23 -9.11 -14.72
N GLY A 36 -1.44 -7.97 -14.06
CA GLY A 36 -2.46 -6.98 -14.41
C GLY A 36 -3.91 -7.43 -14.21
N ASP A 37 -4.14 -8.59 -13.59
CA ASP A 37 -5.45 -9.20 -13.37
C ASP A 37 -5.62 -9.58 -11.89
N VAL A 38 -6.74 -9.16 -11.28
CA VAL A 38 -7.00 -9.33 -9.85
C VAL A 38 -7.26 -10.79 -9.49
N GLU A 39 -8.03 -11.51 -10.30
CA GLU A 39 -8.40 -12.90 -10.02
C GLU A 39 -7.20 -13.82 -10.25
N ALA A 40 -6.42 -13.56 -11.29
CA ALA A 40 -5.18 -14.27 -11.54
C ALA A 40 -4.16 -14.02 -10.41
N ALA A 41 -4.02 -12.77 -9.96
CA ALA A 41 -3.13 -12.43 -8.86
C ALA A 41 -3.54 -13.11 -7.54
N HIS A 42 -4.83 -13.06 -7.18
CA HIS A 42 -5.34 -13.73 -5.99
C HIS A 42 -5.15 -15.25 -6.05
N SER A 43 -5.43 -15.88 -7.18
CA SER A 43 -5.29 -17.33 -7.37
C SER A 43 -3.84 -17.80 -7.32
N ALA A 44 -2.90 -16.92 -7.67
CA ALA A 44 -1.47 -17.21 -7.70
C ALA A 44 -0.75 -16.97 -6.36
N ILE A 45 -1.45 -16.48 -5.32
CA ILE A 45 -0.85 -16.24 -4.00
C ILE A 45 -0.38 -17.59 -3.42
N PRO A 46 0.93 -17.76 -3.11
CA PRO A 46 1.50 -19.03 -2.67
C PRO A 46 1.23 -19.33 -1.18
N LEU A 47 0.03 -19.01 -0.70
CA LEU A 47 -0.37 -19.19 0.68
C LEU A 47 -1.54 -20.16 0.77
N ARG A 48 -1.65 -20.85 1.90
CA ARG A 48 -2.82 -21.65 2.21
C ARG A 48 -4.03 -20.73 2.24
N CYS A 49 -5.05 -21.08 1.46
CA CYS A 49 -6.35 -20.41 1.46
C CYS A 49 -7.43 -21.42 1.89
N THR A 50 -8.32 -21.01 2.79
CA THR A 50 -9.46 -21.83 3.22
C THR A 50 -10.70 -20.95 3.21
N ASP A 51 -11.70 -21.33 2.42
CA ASP A 51 -12.95 -20.58 2.25
C ASP A 51 -12.73 -19.10 1.89
N GLY A 52 -11.72 -18.83 1.04
CA GLY A 52 -11.37 -17.48 0.59
C GLY A 52 -10.51 -16.68 1.57
N LEU A 53 -10.15 -17.25 2.73
CA LEU A 53 -9.27 -16.61 3.71
C LEU A 53 -7.85 -17.17 3.62
N PHE A 54 -6.88 -16.30 3.34
CA PHE A 54 -5.47 -16.65 3.38
C PHE A 54 -4.95 -16.75 4.80
N HIS A 55 -4.14 -17.77 5.06
CA HIS A 55 -3.49 -18.00 6.34
C HIS A 55 -2.23 -17.13 6.44
N ALA A 56 -2.43 -15.83 6.57
CA ALA A 56 -1.38 -14.83 6.75
C ALA A 56 -1.79 -13.79 7.81
N SER A 57 -0.84 -13.43 8.67
CA SER A 57 -1.06 -12.39 9.67
C SER A 57 -1.04 -10.99 9.06
N ALA A 58 -1.56 -10.03 9.82
CA ALA A 58 -1.21 -8.62 9.67
C ALA A 58 0.30 -8.39 9.84
N ALA A 59 0.78 -7.23 9.38
CA ALA A 59 2.12 -6.75 9.66
C ALA A 59 2.27 -6.47 11.17
N ILE A 60 3.22 -7.12 11.81
CA ILE A 60 3.56 -6.92 13.23
C ILE A 60 4.84 -6.10 13.30
N MET A 61 4.80 -5.02 14.10
CA MET A 61 5.91 -4.09 14.28
C MET A 61 6.02 -3.77 15.76
N GLU A 62 7.00 -4.34 16.46
CA GLU A 62 7.18 -4.11 17.90
C GLU A 62 8.68 -4.04 18.26
N PRO A 63 9.14 -3.01 18.98
CA PRO A 63 8.42 -1.76 19.28
C PRO A 63 8.26 -0.88 18.04
N PHE A 64 7.23 -0.01 18.02
CA PHE A 64 7.02 0.95 16.95
C PHE A 64 6.69 2.36 17.49
N TYR A 65 6.97 3.36 16.66
CA TYR A 65 6.56 4.74 16.85
C TYR A 65 5.56 5.13 15.76
N SER A 66 4.53 5.87 16.12
CA SER A 66 3.56 6.40 15.15
C SER A 66 3.46 7.92 15.22
N ARG A 67 3.30 8.55 14.05
CA ARG A 67 3.05 9.99 13.94
C ARG A 67 2.11 10.29 12.77
N PRO A 68 1.28 11.33 12.84
CA PRO A 68 0.49 11.74 11.70
C PRO A 68 1.38 12.36 10.63
N VAL A 69 1.04 12.13 9.35
CA VAL A 69 1.62 12.84 8.20
C VAL A 69 0.48 13.37 7.33
N THR A 70 0.63 14.60 6.83
CA THR A 70 -0.36 15.24 5.95
C THR A 70 0.27 15.54 4.60
N PHE A 71 -0.37 15.06 3.54
CA PHE A 71 -0.03 15.39 2.17
C PHE A 71 -1.00 16.43 1.64
N VAL A 72 -0.46 17.50 1.05
CA VAL A 72 -1.22 18.62 0.50
C VAL A 72 -1.09 18.59 -1.01
N ALA A 73 -2.17 18.29 -1.73
CA ALA A 73 -2.23 18.40 -3.17
C ALA A 73 -2.97 19.68 -3.55
N ASN A 74 -2.26 20.62 -4.18
CA ASN A 74 -2.82 21.88 -4.67
C ASN A 74 -3.18 21.74 -6.16
N LEU A 75 -4.44 21.98 -6.51
CA LEU A 75 -4.88 22.05 -7.90
C LEU A 75 -4.44 23.39 -8.54
N ARG A 76 -3.90 23.33 -9.77
CA ARG A 76 -3.60 24.52 -10.57
C ARG A 76 -4.72 24.71 -11.60
N ALA A 77 -5.45 25.81 -11.47
CA ALA A 77 -6.66 26.10 -12.25
C ALA A 77 -6.48 26.00 -13.78
N ASP A 78 -5.31 26.38 -14.31
CA ASP A 78 -5.11 26.56 -15.75
C ASP A 78 -4.51 25.35 -16.48
N HIS A 79 -4.03 24.32 -15.76
CA HIS A 79 -3.35 23.17 -16.37
C HIS A 79 -4.03 21.83 -16.12
N THR A 80 -4.84 21.70 -15.06
CA THR A 80 -5.35 20.39 -14.60
C THR A 80 -6.80 20.12 -15.00
N VAL A 81 -7.53 21.14 -15.45
CA VAL A 81 -8.98 21.05 -15.67
C VAL A 81 -9.30 21.46 -17.11
N ASN A 82 -9.74 20.51 -17.93
CA ASN A 82 -10.23 20.80 -19.26
C ASN A 82 -11.54 21.61 -19.17
N PRO A 83 -11.60 22.86 -19.67
CA PRO A 83 -12.79 23.68 -19.61
C PRO A 83 -14.01 23.06 -20.29
N ALA A 84 -13.80 22.14 -21.23
CA ALA A 84 -14.88 21.39 -21.89
C ALA A 84 -15.61 20.42 -20.94
N LEU A 85 -14.96 19.98 -19.86
CA LEU A 85 -15.53 19.06 -18.86
C LEU A 85 -16.26 19.78 -17.73
N LEU A 86 -16.26 21.12 -17.73
CA LEU A 86 -16.92 21.91 -16.70
C LEU A 86 -18.37 22.21 -17.09
N GLN A 87 -19.27 22.13 -16.12
CA GLN A 87 -20.69 22.44 -16.31
C GLN A 87 -20.84 23.88 -16.83
N LYS A 88 -21.53 24.03 -17.97
CA LYS A 88 -21.86 25.32 -18.57
C LYS A 88 -23.18 25.84 -18.01
N ASN A 89 -23.31 27.14 -17.87
CA ASN A 89 -24.58 27.78 -17.59
C ASN A 89 -25.47 27.78 -18.84
N LYS A 90 -26.74 28.22 -18.69
CA LYS A 90 -27.71 28.29 -19.79
C LYS A 90 -27.26 29.18 -20.97
N ALA A 91 -26.29 30.07 -20.75
CA ALA A 91 -25.70 30.93 -21.78
C ALA A 91 -24.42 30.33 -22.41
N GLY A 92 -24.11 29.06 -22.17
CA GLY A 92 -22.95 28.37 -22.75
C GLY A 92 -21.60 28.71 -22.11
N ASN A 93 -21.58 29.58 -21.10
CA ASN A 93 -20.36 29.94 -20.37
C ASN A 93 -20.09 28.95 -19.24
N VAL A 94 -18.81 28.62 -18.98
CA VAL A 94 -18.43 27.78 -17.84
C VAL A 94 -18.97 28.39 -16.52
N HIS A 95 -19.64 27.59 -15.69
CA HIS A 95 -20.25 28.02 -14.43
C HIS A 95 -19.17 28.50 -13.43
N ARG A 96 -18.88 29.81 -13.43
CA ARG A 96 -17.80 30.46 -12.64
C ARG A 96 -18.10 30.59 -11.14
N ARG A 97 -18.49 29.50 -10.46
CA ARG A 97 -18.39 29.45 -8.98
C ARG A 97 -16.97 29.16 -8.48
N MET A 98 -16.02 28.91 -9.38
CA MET A 98 -14.59 28.81 -9.10
C MET A 98 -13.89 30.05 -9.66
N GLY A 99 -13.38 30.91 -8.78
CA GLY A 99 -12.64 32.10 -9.17
C GLY A 99 -11.25 31.74 -9.70
N LYS A 100 -10.93 32.10 -10.96
CA LYS A 100 -9.60 31.91 -11.56
C LYS A 100 -8.44 32.59 -10.79
N LYS A 101 -8.73 33.45 -9.81
CA LYS A 101 -7.75 34.29 -9.11
C LYS A 101 -7.30 33.78 -7.75
N ARG A 102 -7.99 32.81 -7.13
CA ARG A 102 -7.70 32.40 -5.76
C ARG A 102 -7.40 30.90 -5.69
N ARG A 103 -6.14 30.55 -5.35
CA ARG A 103 -5.68 29.16 -5.12
C ARG A 103 -6.56 28.38 -4.12
N GLN A 104 -7.18 29.09 -3.18
CA GLN A 104 -8.08 28.57 -2.16
C GLN A 104 -9.46 28.12 -2.68
N ASP A 105 -9.94 28.65 -3.81
CA ASP A 105 -11.30 28.34 -4.31
C ASP A 105 -11.37 26.98 -5.03
N PHE A 106 -10.21 26.36 -5.28
CA PHE A 106 -10.08 24.98 -5.77
C PHE A 106 -9.85 23.97 -4.65
N GLY A 107 -9.61 24.45 -3.42
CA GLY A 107 -9.32 23.64 -2.24
C GLY A 107 -7.98 22.87 -2.33
N ALA A 108 -7.20 22.88 -1.25
CA ALA A 108 -6.14 21.90 -1.12
C ALA A 108 -6.76 20.55 -0.77
N VAL A 109 -6.44 19.49 -1.52
CA VAL A 109 -6.80 18.13 -1.11
C VAL A 109 -5.79 17.70 -0.05
N LEU A 110 -6.28 17.57 1.18
CA LEU A 110 -5.49 17.15 2.34
C LEU A 110 -5.73 15.65 2.60
N ASN A 111 -4.69 14.85 2.46
CA ASN A 111 -4.72 13.45 2.89
C ASN A 111 -3.90 13.30 4.17
N LYS A 112 -4.54 12.83 5.24
CA LYS A 112 -3.88 12.52 6.51
C LYS A 112 -3.71 11.01 6.64
N TYR A 113 -2.53 10.58 7.06
CA TYR A 113 -2.23 9.17 7.32
C TYR A 113 -1.48 9.01 8.63
N SER A 114 -1.60 7.83 9.23
CA SER A 114 -0.66 7.35 10.25
C SER A 114 0.61 6.86 9.59
N LEU A 115 1.74 7.38 10.03
CA LEU A 115 3.08 6.97 9.64
C LEU A 115 3.69 6.15 10.76
N TYR A 116 4.16 4.96 10.45
CA TYR A 116 4.74 4.02 11.42
C TYR A 116 6.24 3.85 11.16
N SER A 117 7.03 3.87 12.23
CA SER A 117 8.46 3.58 12.22
C SER A 117 8.74 2.43 13.19
N ALA A 118 9.45 1.42 12.74
CA ALA A 118 9.92 0.30 13.53
C ALA A 118 11.26 -0.17 12.94
N GLU A 119 12.00 -1.03 13.65
CA GLU A 119 13.18 -1.65 13.07
C GLU A 119 12.79 -2.71 12.04
N ASP A 120 11.83 -3.54 12.39
CA ASP A 120 11.40 -4.70 11.61
C ASP A 120 9.88 -4.73 11.45
N VAL A 121 9.46 -5.32 10.32
CA VAL A 121 8.10 -5.77 10.08
C VAL A 121 8.12 -7.29 9.99
N VAL A 122 7.24 -7.93 10.72
CA VAL A 122 7.15 -9.40 10.82
C VAL A 122 5.77 -9.86 10.38
N TRP A 123 5.75 -10.96 9.61
CA TRP A 123 4.54 -11.69 9.26
C TRP A 123 4.69 -13.17 9.60
N TYR A 124 3.58 -13.80 9.95
CA TYR A 124 3.43 -15.24 10.10
C TYR A 124 2.48 -15.74 9.03
N ALA A 125 2.83 -16.83 8.35
CA ALA A 125 2.00 -17.39 7.30
C ALA A 125 2.12 -18.90 7.18
N GLU A 126 1.17 -19.52 6.49
CA GLU A 126 1.21 -20.91 6.10
C GLU A 126 1.07 -21.04 4.58
N GLY A 127 1.94 -21.81 3.92
CA GLY A 127 1.94 -21.88 2.46
C GLY A 127 3.17 -22.55 1.84
N ASP A 128 3.47 -22.12 0.63
CA ASP A 128 4.73 -22.40 -0.08
C ASP A 128 5.72 -21.27 0.21
N ARG A 129 6.63 -21.53 1.15
CA ARG A 129 7.64 -20.57 1.61
C ARG A 129 8.63 -20.20 0.50
N GLU A 130 9.01 -21.16 -0.35
CA GLU A 130 10.03 -20.95 -1.37
C GLU A 130 9.50 -19.99 -2.42
N ARG A 131 8.27 -20.24 -2.90
CA ARG A 131 7.62 -19.32 -3.84
C ARG A 131 7.35 -17.95 -3.22
N ALA A 132 6.94 -17.90 -1.95
CA ALA A 132 6.80 -16.62 -1.24
C ALA A 132 8.14 -15.88 -1.13
N GLN A 133 9.23 -16.60 -0.88
CA GLN A 133 10.57 -16.02 -0.82
C GLN A 133 11.02 -15.45 -2.17
N GLU A 134 10.76 -16.14 -3.28
CA GLU A 134 11.05 -15.65 -4.62
C GLU A 134 10.34 -14.32 -4.90
N LEU A 135 9.05 -14.22 -4.56
CA LEU A 135 8.25 -13.02 -4.77
C LEU A 135 8.68 -11.86 -3.86
N LEU A 136 9.06 -12.15 -2.61
CA LEU A 136 9.40 -11.13 -1.62
C LEU A 136 10.84 -10.62 -1.73
N THR A 137 11.78 -11.44 -2.22
CA THR A 137 13.20 -11.06 -2.34
C THR A 137 13.45 -9.78 -3.14
N PRO A 138 12.82 -9.54 -4.31
CA PRO A 138 13.06 -8.35 -5.11
C PRO A 138 12.35 -7.09 -4.57
N ILE A 139 11.48 -7.20 -3.57
CA ILE A 139 10.66 -6.05 -3.15
C ILE A 139 11.51 -5.00 -2.45
N ALA A 140 11.37 -3.75 -2.90
CA ALA A 140 12.04 -2.61 -2.29
C ALA A 140 11.12 -1.80 -1.38
N PHE A 141 9.82 -1.73 -1.69
CA PHE A 141 8.87 -0.88 -0.97
C PHE A 141 7.51 -1.54 -0.79
N ILE A 142 6.88 -1.29 0.37
CA ILE A 142 5.53 -1.79 0.72
C ILE A 142 4.63 -0.68 1.26
N GLY A 143 3.32 -0.93 1.32
CA GLY A 143 2.32 0.01 1.84
C GLY A 143 1.75 0.99 0.80
N LYS A 144 0.89 1.90 1.27
CA LYS A 144 0.01 2.78 0.45
C LYS A 144 0.76 3.84 -0.35
N ARG A 145 1.91 4.29 0.14
CA ARG A 145 2.72 5.38 -0.45
C ARG A 145 4.11 4.89 -0.89
N ARG A 146 4.21 3.61 -1.28
CA ARG A 146 5.45 2.99 -1.76
C ARG A 146 6.12 3.75 -2.90
N GLY A 147 5.33 4.26 -3.86
CA GLY A 147 5.82 5.08 -4.98
C GLY A 147 6.27 6.50 -4.60
N SER A 148 6.20 6.89 -3.32
CA SER A 148 6.64 8.20 -2.81
C SER A 148 7.79 8.08 -1.80
N GLY A 149 8.47 6.92 -1.75
CA GLY A 149 9.63 6.67 -0.88
C GLY A 149 9.31 6.18 0.54
N PHE A 150 8.03 5.88 0.83
CA PHE A 150 7.62 5.33 2.12
C PHE A 150 7.63 3.80 2.12
N GLY A 151 7.92 3.20 3.27
CA GLY A 151 7.88 1.76 3.46
C GLY A 151 8.99 1.02 2.72
N GLU A 152 10.18 1.61 2.58
CA GLU A 152 11.34 0.90 2.05
C GLU A 152 11.69 -0.25 2.98
N VAL A 153 11.83 -1.45 2.43
CA VAL A 153 12.15 -2.66 3.18
C VAL A 153 13.34 -3.41 2.61
N LYS A 154 13.93 -4.26 3.43
CA LYS A 154 14.87 -5.29 3.00
C LYS A 154 14.52 -6.59 3.71
N ILE A 155 14.19 -7.64 2.96
CA ILE A 155 13.95 -8.96 3.55
C ILE A 155 15.21 -9.40 4.29
N LYS A 156 15.09 -9.60 5.62
CA LYS A 156 16.18 -10.09 6.47
C LYS A 156 16.19 -11.61 6.48
N LYS A 157 15.03 -12.22 6.67
CA LYS A 157 14.89 -13.66 6.92
C LYS A 157 13.50 -14.15 6.53
N ILE A 158 13.45 -15.34 5.95
CA ILE A 158 12.22 -16.14 5.83
C ILE A 158 12.56 -17.51 6.40
N ALA A 159 11.86 -17.94 7.44
CA ALA A 159 12.20 -19.13 8.20
C ALA A 159 10.98 -19.97 8.53
N THR A 160 11.10 -21.29 8.38
CA THR A 160 10.09 -22.22 8.86
C THR A 160 9.94 -22.10 10.38
N VAL A 161 8.70 -22.09 10.86
CA VAL A 161 8.41 -22.14 12.29
C VAL A 161 8.50 -23.59 12.71
N THR A 162 9.59 -23.95 13.39
CA THR A 162 9.68 -25.26 14.05
C THR A 162 8.65 -25.28 15.17
N PRO A 163 7.72 -26.25 15.20
CA PRO A 163 6.82 -26.40 16.33
C PRO A 163 7.67 -26.58 17.60
N VAL A 164 7.42 -25.74 18.61
CA VAL A 164 7.94 -25.97 19.95
C VAL A 164 7.25 -27.25 20.45
N PRO A 165 8.00 -28.28 20.89
CA PRO A 165 7.44 -29.54 21.36
C PRO A 165 6.53 -29.38 22.58
#